data_AF-A0A1G4Q2D3-F1
#
_entry.id   AF-A0A1G4Q2D3-F1
#
_cell.length_a   1.000
_cell.length_b   1.000
_cell.length_c   1.000
_cell.angle_alpha   90.00
_cell.angle_beta   90.00
_cell.angle_gamma   90.00
#
_symmetry.space_group_name_H-M   'P 1'
#
loop_
_entity.id
_entity.type
_entity.pdbx_description
1 polymer ?
#
loop_
_entity_poly.entity_id
_entity_poly.type
_entity_poly.pdbx_seq_one_letter_code
_entity_poly.pdbx_strand_id
1 'polypeptide(L)'
;MIFKNRKEEYIFLFKKGLKDLDIAEILCVDESFVAKARNKYFKSNDFVCKSDPFSSDSAVKSISRASFNEDNFNNLILLTTKKACELENAKNETERLFYEIVCSFIDSHNRYKNLNLKSIKKDVLILDLKISKLQCEIDSNKKKGFKGNESFEIELADKIKKREDLEKELINICMREDYNALVKLKSILNSKNLKLG
;
A
#
# COMPACT_ATOMS: atom_id res chain seq x y z
N MET A 1 -7.43 -11.61 1.22
CA MET A 1 -7.99 -12.13 2.49
C MET A 1 -6.88 -12.91 3.17
N ILE A 2 -6.29 -12.41 4.26
CA ILE A 2 -5.19 -13.10 4.94
C ILE A 2 -5.80 -13.80 6.15
N PHE A 3 -5.73 -15.14 6.23
CA PHE A 3 -6.26 -15.83 7.39
C PHE A 3 -5.34 -15.57 8.59
N LYS A 4 -5.94 -15.44 9.77
CA LYS A 4 -5.27 -15.10 11.03
C LYS A 4 -4.29 -16.15 11.54
N ASN A 5 -4.23 -17.34 10.94
CA ASN A 5 -3.40 -18.44 11.42
C ASN A 5 -2.70 -19.17 10.26
N ARG A 6 -1.45 -18.78 9.96
CA ARG A 6 -0.63 -19.42 8.91
C ARG A 6 -0.53 -20.93 9.08
N LYS A 7 -0.58 -21.46 10.32
CA LYS A 7 -0.56 -22.91 10.57
C LYS A 7 -1.80 -23.60 10.00
N GLU A 8 -2.98 -23.02 10.19
CA GLU A 8 -4.24 -23.58 9.68
C GLU A 8 -4.31 -23.48 8.15
N GLU A 9 -3.79 -22.39 7.55
CA GLU A 9 -3.66 -22.26 6.09
C GLU A 9 -2.78 -23.37 5.51
N TYR A 10 -1.59 -23.57 6.08
CA TYR A 10 -0.70 -24.66 5.66
C TYR A 10 -1.40 -26.03 5.79
N ILE A 11 -2.03 -26.33 6.92
CA ILE A 11 -2.72 -27.61 7.15
C ILE A 11 -3.86 -27.80 6.14
N PHE A 12 -4.67 -26.77 5.87
CA PHE A 12 -5.75 -26.83 4.90
C PHE A 12 -5.22 -27.14 3.49
N LEU A 13 -4.20 -26.41 3.04
CA LEU A 13 -3.61 -26.59 1.71
C LEU A 13 -2.91 -27.94 1.56
N PHE A 14 -2.24 -28.43 2.62
CA PHE A 14 -1.67 -29.77 2.64
C PHE A 14 -2.74 -30.87 2.54
N LYS A 15 -3.87 -30.72 3.24
CA LYS A 15 -5.02 -31.65 3.14
C LYS A 15 -5.68 -31.65 1.76
N LYS A 16 -5.53 -30.58 0.98
CA LYS A 16 -5.99 -30.51 -0.42
C LYS A 16 -5.05 -31.18 -1.42
N GLY A 17 -3.88 -31.68 -0.97
CA GLY A 17 -2.95 -32.43 -1.81
C GLY A 17 -2.12 -31.56 -2.77
N LEU A 18 -2.09 -30.24 -2.57
CA LEU A 18 -1.29 -29.33 -3.39
C LEU A 18 0.21 -29.57 -3.18
N LYS A 19 1.01 -29.31 -4.24
CA LYS A 19 2.47 -29.39 -4.18
C LYS A 19 3.04 -28.19 -3.44
N ASP A 20 4.26 -28.33 -2.92
CA ASP A 20 4.91 -27.26 -2.13
C ASP A 20 5.14 -26.00 -2.96
N LEU A 21 5.46 -26.14 -4.25
CA LEU A 21 5.57 -25.02 -5.19
C LEU A 21 4.24 -24.26 -5.36
N ASP A 22 3.12 -24.97 -5.57
CA ASP A 22 1.81 -24.33 -5.75
C ASP A 22 1.36 -23.61 -4.47
N ILE A 23 1.65 -24.20 -3.30
CA ILE A 23 1.37 -23.59 -2.00
C ILE A 23 2.25 -22.36 -1.75
N ALA A 24 3.52 -22.42 -2.17
CA ALA A 24 4.46 -21.30 -2.07
C ALA A 24 3.98 -20.09 -2.87
N GLU A 25 3.45 -20.33 -4.07
CA GLU A 25 2.85 -19.30 -4.92
C GLU A 25 1.56 -18.73 -4.30
N ILE A 26 0.66 -19.58 -3.80
CA ILE A 26 -0.59 -19.16 -3.13
C ILE A 26 -0.32 -18.31 -1.88
N LEU A 27 0.72 -18.63 -1.12
CA LEU A 27 1.05 -17.98 0.15
C LEU A 27 2.12 -16.89 0.03
N CYS A 28 2.66 -16.65 -1.17
CA CYS A 28 3.79 -15.75 -1.44
C CYS A 28 4.98 -15.98 -0.49
N VAL A 29 5.47 -17.21 -0.42
CA VAL A 29 6.64 -17.61 0.39
C VAL A 29 7.56 -18.51 -0.44
N ASP A 30 8.82 -18.70 -0.04
CA ASP A 30 9.67 -19.67 -0.75
C ASP A 30 9.20 -21.10 -0.51
N GLU A 31 9.35 -21.96 -1.51
CA GLU A 31 9.06 -23.40 -1.44
C GLU A 31 9.76 -24.07 -0.25
N SER A 32 10.97 -23.62 0.10
CA SER A 32 11.72 -24.12 1.26
C SER A 32 11.02 -23.86 2.61
N PHE A 33 10.27 -22.76 2.73
CA PHE A 33 9.45 -22.48 3.91
C PHE A 33 8.23 -23.39 3.98
N VAL A 34 7.62 -23.69 2.84
CA VAL A 34 6.49 -24.63 2.74
C VAL A 34 6.92 -26.04 3.12
N ALA A 35 8.07 -26.51 2.61
CA ALA A 35 8.63 -27.83 2.95
C ALA A 35 8.94 -27.94 4.46
N LYS A 36 9.49 -26.87 5.07
CA LYS A 36 9.69 -26.78 6.52
C LYS A 36 8.36 -26.81 7.27
N ALA A 37 7.34 -26.09 6.80
CA ALA A 37 6.00 -26.08 7.39
C ALA A 37 5.31 -27.45 7.28
N ARG A 38 5.46 -28.16 6.15
CA ARG A 38 4.94 -29.52 5.94
C ARG A 38 5.57 -30.49 6.93
N ASN A 39 6.89 -30.45 7.08
CA ASN A 39 7.59 -31.27 8.07
C ASN A 39 7.18 -30.94 9.52
N LYS A 40 6.87 -29.67 9.82
CA LYS A 40 6.54 -29.20 11.17
C LYS A 40 5.07 -29.41 11.57
N TYR A 41 4.14 -29.28 10.62
CA TYR A 41 2.70 -29.27 10.89
C TYR A 41 1.95 -30.46 10.30
N PHE A 42 2.58 -31.23 9.41
CA PHE A 42 1.95 -32.28 8.61
C PHE A 42 2.65 -33.65 8.75
N LYS A 43 3.44 -33.87 9.82
CA LYS A 43 4.06 -35.17 10.11
C LYS A 43 3.33 -35.96 11.21
N SER A 44 3.09 -37.23 10.86
CA SER A 44 2.60 -38.40 11.61
C SER A 44 1.19 -38.31 12.24
N ASN A 45 0.15 -38.65 11.45
CA ASN A 45 -0.79 -39.77 11.75
C ASN A 45 -2.09 -39.82 10.90
N ASP A 46 -2.33 -38.91 9.95
CA ASP A 46 -3.61 -38.89 9.20
C ASP A 46 -3.56 -39.43 7.76
N PHE A 47 -2.50 -40.13 7.35
CA PHE A 47 -2.51 -40.88 6.09
C PHE A 47 -2.31 -42.37 6.35
N VAL A 48 -3.44 -43.09 6.47
CA VAL A 48 -3.52 -44.50 6.08
C VAL A 48 -3.43 -44.53 4.54
N CYS A 49 -2.23 -44.36 4.00
CA CYS A 49 -1.88 -44.98 2.74
C CYS A 49 -1.09 -46.24 3.11
N LYS A 50 -1.81 -47.35 3.32
CA LYS A 50 -1.21 -48.68 3.35
C LYS A 50 -0.54 -48.91 2.00
N SER A 51 0.76 -48.69 1.95
CA SER A 51 1.63 -49.37 1.01
C SER A 51 2.06 -50.64 1.71
N ASP A 52 1.34 -51.73 1.46
CA ASP A 52 1.77 -53.04 1.96
C ASP A 52 2.96 -53.50 1.09
N PRO A 53 4.13 -53.80 1.68
CA PRO A 53 5.21 -54.47 0.99
C PRO A 53 4.98 -55.98 1.07
N PHE A 54 4.85 -56.62 -0.09
CA PHE A 54 4.81 -58.07 -0.32
C PHE A 54 3.59 -58.84 0.20
N SER A 55 2.64 -59.11 -0.70
CA SER A 55 1.91 -60.37 -0.72
C SER A 55 1.69 -60.77 -2.17
N SER A 56 2.37 -61.84 -2.59
CA SER A 56 2.09 -62.56 -3.82
C SER A 56 0.70 -63.22 -3.75
N ASP A 57 0.12 -63.35 -4.93
CA ASP A 57 -1.10 -64.08 -5.31
C ASP A 57 -2.48 -63.43 -5.18
N SER A 58 -3.10 -63.40 -6.37
CA SER A 58 -4.52 -63.67 -6.61
C SER A 58 -5.53 -62.58 -6.24
N ALA A 59 -5.71 -61.67 -7.20
CA ALA A 59 -6.99 -61.34 -7.84
C ALA A 59 -6.93 -59.87 -8.27
N VAL A 60 -6.78 -59.65 -9.57
CA VAL A 60 -7.09 -58.35 -10.18
C VAL A 60 -8.60 -58.16 -10.02
N LYS A 61 -9.03 -57.67 -8.85
CA LYS A 61 -10.31 -56.98 -8.71
C LYS A 61 -10.18 -55.78 -9.63
N SER A 62 -10.72 -55.92 -10.82
CA SER A 62 -10.95 -54.82 -11.76
C SER A 62 -11.66 -53.74 -10.96
N ILE A 63 -10.90 -52.74 -10.51
CA ILE A 63 -11.45 -51.50 -10.01
C ILE A 63 -12.19 -50.97 -11.23
N SER A 64 -13.52 -51.07 -11.23
CA SER A 64 -14.33 -50.45 -12.26
C SER A 64 -13.88 -49.00 -12.33
N ARG A 65 -13.15 -48.65 -13.40
CA ARG A 65 -12.92 -47.25 -13.75
C ARG A 65 -14.31 -46.65 -13.83
N ALA A 66 -14.71 -45.88 -12.82
CA ALA A 66 -15.89 -45.06 -12.92
C ALA A 66 -15.73 -44.28 -14.23
N SER A 67 -16.65 -44.49 -15.17
CA SER A 67 -16.60 -43.83 -16.47
C SER A 67 -16.53 -42.34 -16.21
N PHE A 68 -15.51 -41.68 -16.74
CA PHE A 68 -15.34 -40.25 -16.63
C PHE A 68 -16.59 -39.58 -17.20
N ASN A 69 -17.41 -38.99 -16.34
CA ASN A 69 -18.58 -38.26 -16.77
C ASN A 69 -18.12 -36.87 -17.22
N GLU A 70 -17.89 -36.74 -18.52
CA GLU A 70 -17.42 -35.53 -19.18
C GLU A 70 -18.34 -34.32 -18.89
N ASP A 71 -19.65 -34.54 -18.78
CA ASP A 71 -20.61 -33.49 -18.42
C ASP A 71 -20.40 -32.98 -17.00
N ASN A 72 -20.11 -33.85 -16.04
CA ASN A 72 -19.78 -33.43 -14.67
C ASN A 72 -18.48 -32.65 -14.61
N PHE A 73 -17.48 -33.04 -15.40
CA PHE A 73 -16.19 -32.33 -15.47
C PHE A 73 -16.35 -30.96 -16.14
N ASN A 74 -17.08 -30.89 -17.26
CA ASN A 74 -17.36 -29.63 -17.96
C ASN A 74 -18.17 -28.66 -17.09
N ASN A 75 -19.15 -29.15 -16.34
CA ASN A 75 -19.90 -28.35 -15.37
C ASN A 75 -19.01 -27.83 -14.22
N LEU A 76 -18.06 -28.65 -13.74
CA LEU A 76 -17.10 -28.22 -12.72
C LEU A 76 -16.13 -27.15 -13.26
N ILE A 77 -15.64 -27.30 -14.49
CA ILE A 77 -14.83 -26.29 -15.17
C ILE A 77 -15.61 -24.99 -15.27
N LEU A 78 -16.84 -25.04 -15.78
CA LEU A 78 -17.68 -23.85 -15.94
C LEU A 78 -17.91 -23.14 -14.60
N LEU A 79 -18.22 -23.88 -13.53
CA LEU A 79 -18.40 -23.33 -12.19
C LEU A 79 -17.11 -22.69 -11.66
N THR A 80 -15.98 -23.37 -11.86
CA THR A 80 -14.66 -22.89 -11.40
C THR A 80 -14.26 -21.62 -12.14
N THR A 81 -14.44 -21.57 -13.46
CA THR A 81 -14.21 -20.39 -14.29
C THR A 81 -15.10 -19.23 -13.86
N LYS A 82 -16.39 -19.48 -13.63
CA LYS A 82 -17.32 -18.45 -13.13
C LYS A 82 -16.86 -17.89 -11.79
N LYS A 83 -16.44 -18.76 -10.86
CA LYS A 83 -15.94 -18.34 -9.53
C LYS A 83 -14.61 -17.59 -9.62
N ALA A 84 -13.73 -17.96 -10.54
CA ALA A 84 -12.50 -17.23 -10.81
C ALA A 84 -12.81 -15.80 -11.32
N CYS A 85 -13.74 -15.66 -12.27
CA CYS A 85 -14.17 -14.34 -12.76
C CYS A 85 -14.83 -13.49 -11.65
N GLU A 86 -15.70 -14.08 -10.83
CA GLU A 86 -16.32 -13.38 -9.69
C GLU A 86 -15.25 -12.88 -8.69
N LEU A 87 -14.23 -13.69 -8.41
CA LEU A 87 -13.13 -13.34 -7.52
C LEU A 87 -12.27 -12.20 -8.10
N GLU A 88 -11.96 -12.27 -9.39
CA GLU A 88 -11.18 -11.22 -10.06
C GLU A 88 -11.93 -9.88 -10.09
N ASN A 89 -13.23 -9.91 -10.35
CA ASN A 89 -14.07 -8.71 -10.27
C ASN A 89 -14.11 -8.13 -8.84
N ALA A 90 -14.26 -8.99 -7.82
CA ALA A 90 -14.23 -8.54 -6.43
C ALA A 90 -12.87 -7.95 -6.02
N LYS A 91 -11.77 -8.52 -6.53
CA LYS A 91 -10.42 -7.99 -6.34
C LYS A 91 -10.29 -6.60 -6.97
N ASN A 92 -10.68 -6.45 -8.23
CA ASN A 92 -10.61 -5.17 -8.96
C ASN A 92 -11.46 -4.09 -8.28
N GLU A 93 -12.65 -4.46 -7.80
CA GLU A 93 -13.54 -3.55 -7.10
C GLU A 93 -12.97 -3.11 -5.74
N THR A 94 -12.34 -4.04 -5.02
CA THR A 94 -11.67 -3.73 -3.74
C THR A 94 -10.49 -2.77 -3.97
N GLU A 95 -9.70 -3.00 -5.01
CA GLU A 95 -8.58 -2.14 -5.38
C GLU A 95 -9.06 -0.73 -5.78
N ARG A 96 -10.12 -0.65 -6.58
CA ARG A 96 -10.76 0.62 -6.95
C ARG A 96 -11.19 1.42 -5.72
N LEU A 97 -11.95 0.79 -4.82
CA LEU A 97 -12.43 1.44 -3.59
C LEU A 97 -11.27 1.84 -2.67
N PHE A 98 -10.21 1.04 -2.60
CA PHE A 98 -9.01 1.39 -1.84
C PHE A 98 -8.38 2.68 -2.36
N TYR A 99 -8.16 2.80 -3.67
CA TYR A 99 -7.59 4.01 -4.25
C TYR A 99 -8.52 5.22 -4.12
N GLU A 100 -9.83 5.03 -4.24
CA GLU A 100 -10.81 6.11 -4.04
C GLU A 100 -10.74 6.69 -2.61
N ILE A 101 -10.61 5.82 -1.61
CA ILE A 101 -10.41 6.23 -0.20
C ILE A 101 -9.08 6.96 -0.04
N VAL A 102 -7.99 6.45 -0.62
CA VAL A 102 -6.67 7.08 -0.56
C VAL A 102 -6.69 8.48 -1.17
N CYS A 103 -7.27 8.64 -2.37
CA CYS A 103 -7.42 9.94 -3.03
C CYS A 103 -8.24 10.90 -2.18
N SER A 104 -9.39 10.44 -1.66
CA SER A 104 -10.26 11.25 -0.79
C SER A 104 -9.53 11.72 0.48
N PHE A 105 -8.71 10.85 1.07
CA PHE A 105 -7.87 11.20 2.22
C PHE A 105 -6.83 12.25 1.87
N ILE A 106 -6.10 12.07 0.77
CA ILE A 106 -5.08 13.02 0.29
C ILE A 106 -5.71 14.40 0.05
N ASP A 107 -6.86 14.45 -0.60
CA ASP A 107 -7.57 15.70 -0.90
C ASP A 107 -8.03 16.40 0.38
N SER A 108 -8.63 15.66 1.32
CA SER A 108 -9.06 16.19 2.61
C SER A 108 -7.89 16.74 3.42
N HIS A 109 -6.78 15.99 3.48
CA HIS A 109 -5.56 16.42 4.17
C HIS A 109 -4.95 17.66 3.53
N ASN A 110 -4.91 17.73 2.20
CA ASN A 110 -4.44 18.92 1.49
C ASN A 110 -5.32 20.15 1.75
N ARG A 111 -6.66 19.98 1.79
CA ARG A 111 -7.59 21.06 2.17
C ARG A 111 -7.32 21.54 3.59
N TYR A 112 -7.15 20.61 4.54
CA TYR A 112 -6.81 20.95 5.92
C TYR A 112 -5.49 21.73 6.03
N LYS A 113 -4.42 21.26 5.38
CA LYS A 113 -3.13 21.98 5.31
C LYS A 113 -3.30 23.38 4.75
N ASN A 114 -4.07 23.53 3.67
CA ASN A 114 -4.32 24.84 3.05
C ASN A 114 -5.05 25.81 3.99
N LEU A 115 -5.98 25.33 4.81
CA LEU A 115 -6.66 26.14 5.82
C LEU A 115 -5.69 26.54 6.94
N ASN A 116 -4.91 25.59 7.46
CA ASN A 116 -3.95 25.84 8.54
C ASN A 116 -2.86 26.84 8.13
N LEU A 117 -2.41 26.76 6.87
CA LEU A 117 -1.37 27.62 6.30
C LEU A 117 -1.89 28.93 5.71
N LYS A 118 -3.20 29.22 5.78
CA LYS A 118 -3.82 30.37 5.11
C LYS A 118 -3.22 31.70 5.54
N SER A 119 -2.95 31.88 6.84
CA SER A 119 -2.36 33.13 7.35
C SER A 119 -0.94 33.33 6.84
N ILE A 120 -0.09 32.31 6.99
CA ILE A 120 1.32 32.37 6.56
C ILE A 120 1.42 32.63 5.06
N LYS A 121 0.60 31.96 4.24
CA LYS A 121 0.53 32.20 2.79
C LYS A 121 0.16 33.64 2.47
N LYS A 122 -0.77 34.24 3.23
CA LYS A 122 -1.15 35.65 3.07
C LYS A 122 0.01 36.59 3.44
N ASP A 123 0.73 36.29 4.51
CA ASP A 123 1.87 37.10 4.95
C ASP A 123 3.03 37.05 3.95
N VAL A 124 3.29 35.88 3.35
CA VAL A 124 4.25 35.72 2.24
C VAL A 124 3.85 36.58 1.05
N LEU A 125 2.59 36.52 0.60
CA LEU A 125 2.11 37.35 -0.51
C LEU A 125 2.24 38.86 -0.23
N ILE A 126 1.95 39.28 1.02
CA ILE A 126 2.12 40.68 1.43
C ILE A 126 3.59 41.08 1.39
N LEU A 127 4.50 40.20 1.81
CA LEU A 127 5.94 40.44 1.73
C LEU A 127 6.43 40.51 0.28
N ASP A 128 5.98 39.61 -0.59
CA ASP A 128 6.32 39.62 -2.02
C ASP A 128 5.91 40.95 -2.66
N LEU A 129 4.69 41.44 -2.39
CA LEU A 129 4.23 42.74 -2.87
C LEU A 129 5.09 43.90 -2.35
N LYS A 130 5.55 43.84 -1.09
CA LYS A 130 6.43 44.87 -0.52
C LYS A 130 7.83 44.83 -1.13
N ILE A 131 8.37 43.63 -1.36
CA ILE A 131 9.65 43.40 -2.03
C ILE A 131 9.61 43.96 -3.45
N SER A 132 8.57 43.62 -4.23
CA SER A 132 8.44 44.11 -5.61
C SER A 132 8.33 45.64 -5.66
N LYS A 133 7.57 46.26 -4.74
CA LYS A 133 7.47 47.74 -4.68
C LYS A 133 8.83 48.39 -4.40
N LEU A 134 9.57 47.88 -3.41
CA LEU A 134 10.91 48.38 -3.08
C LEU A 134 11.89 48.21 -4.23
N GLN A 135 11.86 47.07 -4.91
CA GLN A 135 12.69 46.83 -6.10
C GLN A 135 12.39 47.87 -7.20
N CYS A 136 11.11 48.10 -7.51
CA CYS A 136 10.72 49.11 -8.50
C CYS A 136 11.16 50.53 -8.12
N GLU A 137 11.11 50.89 -6.83
CA GLU A 137 11.51 52.20 -6.34
C GLU A 137 13.04 52.39 -6.42
N ILE A 138 13.81 51.38 -6.00
CA ILE A 138 15.27 51.36 -6.12
C ILE A 138 15.69 51.52 -7.59
N ASP A 139 15.07 50.76 -8.50
CA ASP A 139 15.36 50.80 -9.93
C ASP A 139 15.00 52.16 -10.54
N SER A 140 13.89 52.76 -10.11
CA SER A 140 13.47 54.09 -10.54
C SER A 140 14.44 55.18 -10.09
N ASN A 141 14.93 55.10 -8.85
CA ASN A 141 15.93 56.04 -8.32
C ASN A 141 17.28 55.90 -9.04
N LYS A 142 17.69 54.66 -9.35
CA LYS A 142 18.89 54.37 -10.15
C LYS A 142 18.79 54.99 -11.55
N LYS A 143 17.65 54.84 -12.23
CA LYS A 143 17.41 55.45 -13.57
C LYS A 143 17.42 56.98 -13.56
N LYS A 144 16.99 57.61 -12.46
CA LYS A 144 16.97 59.07 -12.30
C LYS A 144 18.31 59.67 -11.85
N GLY A 145 19.33 58.83 -11.59
CA GLY A 145 20.65 59.29 -11.15
C GLY A 145 20.73 59.74 -9.68
N PHE A 146 19.71 59.44 -8.86
CA PHE A 146 19.75 59.75 -7.43
C PHE A 146 20.76 58.83 -6.73
N LYS A 147 21.71 59.43 -5.99
CA LYS A 147 22.63 58.72 -5.11
C LYS A 147 22.03 58.71 -3.69
N GLY A 148 21.86 57.53 -3.09
CA GLY A 148 21.32 57.38 -1.73
C GLY A 148 20.27 56.28 -1.55
N ASN A 149 20.45 55.10 -2.15
CA ASN A 149 19.52 53.97 -2.01
C ASN A 149 19.92 52.98 -0.89
N GLU A 150 20.99 53.22 -0.12
CA GLU A 150 21.47 52.28 0.91
C GLU A 150 20.38 51.90 1.91
N SER A 151 19.56 52.84 2.37
CA SER A 151 18.45 52.54 3.29
C SER A 151 17.41 51.61 2.68
N PHE A 152 17.07 51.82 1.40
CA PHE A 152 16.12 50.97 0.68
C PHE A 152 16.71 49.59 0.37
N GLU A 153 18.00 49.51 0.08
CA GLU A 153 18.70 48.25 -0.16
C GLU A 153 18.81 47.41 1.12
N ILE A 154 19.06 48.04 2.27
CA ILE A 154 18.99 47.39 3.59
C ILE A 154 17.57 46.90 3.89
N GLU A 155 16.55 47.74 3.69
CA GLU A 155 15.15 47.32 3.92
C GLU A 155 14.74 46.16 3.00
N LEU A 156 15.19 46.18 1.74
CA LEU A 156 14.94 45.11 0.79
C LEU A 156 15.58 43.79 1.27
N ALA A 157 16.83 43.83 1.72
CA ALA A 157 17.53 42.66 2.26
C ALA A 157 16.81 42.09 3.48
N ASP A 158 16.36 42.95 4.40
CA ASP A 158 15.60 42.53 5.59
C ASP A 158 14.27 41.86 5.22
N LYS A 159 13.54 42.40 4.24
CA LYS A 159 12.28 41.78 3.78
C LYS A 159 12.51 40.45 3.05
N ILE A 160 13.57 40.35 2.24
CA ILE A 160 13.94 39.09 1.58
C ILE A 160 14.27 38.03 2.63
N LYS A 161 15.08 38.37 3.64
CA LYS A 161 15.39 37.46 4.74
C LYS A 161 14.14 37.02 5.50
N LYS A 162 13.22 37.95 5.80
CA LYS A 162 11.95 37.62 6.44
C LYS A 162 11.06 36.69 5.60
N ARG A 163 11.06 36.86 4.27
CA ARG A 163 10.38 35.96 3.33
C ARG A 163 10.98 34.56 3.38
N GLU A 164 12.30 34.45 3.35
CA GLU A 164 13.00 33.16 3.45
C GLU A 164 12.71 32.44 4.78
N ASP A 165 12.67 33.17 5.89
CA ASP A 165 12.35 32.60 7.20
C ASP A 165 10.92 32.08 7.26
N LEU A 166 9.95 32.78 6.67
CA LEU A 166 8.57 32.29 6.53
C LEU A 166 8.46 31.08 5.60
N GLU A 167 9.24 31.02 4.52
CA GLU A 167 9.28 29.85 3.64
C GLU A 167 9.80 28.61 4.38
N LYS A 168 10.87 28.76 5.18
CA LYS A 168 11.36 27.68 6.05
C LYS A 168 10.32 27.24 7.08
N GLU A 169 9.63 28.18 7.70
CA GLU A 169 8.54 27.88 8.64
C GLU A 169 7.41 27.10 7.96
N LEU A 170 7.01 27.52 6.75
CA LEU A 170 5.96 26.85 5.96
C LEU A 170 6.35 25.41 5.62
N ILE A 171 7.60 25.17 5.18
CA ILE A 171 8.11 23.81 4.92
C ILE A 171 8.07 22.96 6.18
N ASN A 172 8.54 23.49 7.31
CA ASN A 172 8.56 22.77 8.58
C ASN A 172 7.15 22.39 9.06
N ILE A 173 6.17 23.29 8.91
CA ILE A 173 4.77 22.99 9.25
C ILE A 173 4.23 21.91 8.32
N CYS A 174 4.44 22.03 7.00
CA CYS A 174 4.02 21.01 6.04
C CYS A 174 4.55 19.61 6.40
N MET A 175 5.87 19.49 6.64
CA MET A 175 6.50 18.22 6.99
C MET A 175 5.95 17.66 8.31
N ARG A 176 5.74 18.51 9.32
CA ARG A 176 5.19 18.10 10.61
C ARG A 176 3.77 17.57 10.48
N GLU A 177 2.91 18.25 9.72
CA GLU A 177 1.53 17.80 9.49
C GLU A 177 1.49 16.48 8.73
N ASP A 178 2.31 16.33 7.69
CA ASP A 178 2.40 15.08 6.92
C ASP A 178 2.91 13.92 7.80
N TYR A 179 3.94 14.16 8.62
CA TYR A 179 4.44 13.17 9.58
C TYR A 179 3.37 12.75 10.59
N ASN A 180 2.68 13.71 11.20
CA ASN A 180 1.63 13.45 12.18
C ASN A 180 0.47 12.66 11.57
N ALA A 181 0.09 12.96 10.33
CA ALA A 181 -0.92 12.21 9.60
C ALA A 181 -0.49 10.76 9.37
N LEU A 182 0.76 10.53 8.94
CA LEU A 182 1.32 9.19 8.73
C LEU A 182 1.39 8.38 10.03
N VAL A 183 1.80 8.98 11.14
CA VAL A 183 1.83 8.32 12.45
C VAL A 183 0.43 7.89 12.89
N LYS A 184 -0.58 8.76 12.74
CA LYS A 184 -1.98 8.43 13.04
C LYS A 184 -2.50 7.31 12.14
N LEU A 185 -2.23 7.38 10.83
CA LEU A 185 -2.61 6.35 9.87
C LEU A 185 -2.00 5.00 10.25
N LYS A 186 -0.70 4.97 10.55
CA LYS A 186 0.00 3.77 11.02
C LYS A 186 -0.62 3.20 12.30
N SER A 187 -0.98 4.05 13.25
CA SER A 187 -1.66 3.63 14.48
C SER A 187 -3.03 2.99 14.20
N ILE A 188 -3.82 3.56 13.28
CA ILE A 188 -5.13 3.03 12.88
C ILE A 188 -4.98 1.68 12.16
N LEU A 189 -3.98 1.54 11.30
CA LEU A 189 -3.71 0.28 10.60
C LEU A 189 -3.26 -0.81 11.58
N ASN A 190 -2.35 -0.47 12.49
CA ASN A 190 -1.89 -1.37 13.53
C ASN A 190 -3.03 -1.84 14.44
N SER A 191 -3.94 -0.94 14.87
CA SER A 191 -5.08 -1.32 15.72
C SER A 191 -6.06 -2.27 15.01
N LYS A 192 -6.08 -2.23 13.67
CA LYS A 192 -6.85 -3.14 12.82
C LYS A 192 -6.09 -4.40 12.39
N ASN A 193 -4.86 -4.60 12.88
CA ASN A 193 -3.94 -5.67 12.45
C ASN A 193 -3.67 -5.68 10.93
N LEU A 194 -3.77 -4.53 10.27
CA LEU A 194 -3.44 -4.37 8.85
C LEU A 194 -1.97 -3.98 8.75
N LYS A 195 -1.18 -4.76 8.01
CA LYS A 195 0.20 -4.41 7.67
C LYS A 195 0.22 -3.71 6.31
N LEU A 196 0.88 -2.57 6.22
CA LEU A 196 1.38 -2.06 4.95
C LEU A 196 2.49 -3.03 4.52
N GLY A 197 2.26 -3.74 3.41
CA GLY A 197 3.25 -4.62 2.79
C GLY A 197 4.38 -3.82 2.17
#